data_AF-Q7UTU4-F1
#
_entry.id   AF-Q7UTU4-F1
#
_cell.length_a   1.000
_cell.length_b   1.000
_cell.length_c   1.000
_cell.angle_alpha   90.00
_cell.angle_beta   90.00
_cell.angle_gamma   90.00
#
_symmetry.space_group_name_H-M   'P 1'
#
loop_
_entity.id
_entity.type
_entity.pdbx_description
1 polymer ?
#
loop_
_entity_poly.entity_id
_entity_poly.type
_entity_poly.pdbx_seq_one_letter_code
_entity_poly.pdbx_strand_id
1 'polypeptide(L)'
;MLELKHRAMACDFVVLVPDENQRVGNRSVADVVLRHLEAIEEIESSLTVYRGDSEIARVNALASEKPVHLKPATFELLQKANALAERTQGAFDITAGPLVETWGFTKREGRKPKPDEIESARERVGWKRLILDVESRTARFAVEGMSLNMGAIGKGHAIDVLAAALRADGMCDFLIHAGHSERSSLVVTTCCSWSEWLSRRGFPSRA
;
A
#
# COMPACT_ATOMS: atom_id res chain seq x y z
N MET A 1 -14.25 -1.18 -23.98
CA MET A 1 -13.79 -0.99 -22.58
C MET A 1 -12.54 -0.13 -22.64
N LEU A 2 -12.50 0.95 -21.87
CA LEU A 2 -11.31 1.81 -21.76
C LEU A 2 -10.36 1.22 -20.72
N GLU A 3 -9.08 1.11 -21.08
CA GLU A 3 -8.02 0.58 -20.22
C GLU A 3 -6.89 1.62 -20.15
N LEU A 4 -6.59 2.06 -18.93
CA LEU A 4 -5.56 3.06 -18.65
C LEU A 4 -4.55 2.48 -17.68
N LYS A 5 -3.26 2.69 -17.96
CA LYS A 5 -2.16 2.11 -17.20
C LYS A 5 -1.16 3.15 -16.79
N HIS A 6 -0.62 2.99 -15.60
CA HIS A 6 0.49 3.79 -15.09
C HIS A 6 1.39 2.93 -14.21
N ARG A 7 2.70 3.12 -14.31
CA ARG A 7 3.68 2.29 -13.61
C ARG A 7 4.19 3.01 -12.37
N ALA A 8 3.88 2.46 -11.20
CA ALA A 8 4.31 2.98 -9.90
C ALA A 8 4.47 1.83 -8.90
N MET A 9 5.21 2.05 -7.81
CA MET A 9 5.45 1.05 -6.75
C MET A 9 5.98 -0.30 -7.29
N ALA A 10 6.82 -0.24 -8.32
CA ALA A 10 7.36 -1.39 -9.06
C ALA A 10 6.30 -2.31 -9.72
N CYS A 11 5.09 -1.83 -10.00
CA CYS A 11 4.06 -2.56 -10.74
C CYS A 11 3.22 -1.65 -11.66
N ASP A 12 2.41 -2.26 -12.53
CA ASP A 12 1.41 -1.54 -13.29
C ASP A 12 0.12 -1.41 -12.46
N PHE A 13 -0.32 -0.16 -12.28
CA PHE A 13 -1.67 0.18 -11.88
C PHE A 13 -2.53 0.32 -13.13
N VAL A 14 -3.64 -0.41 -13.16
CA VAL A 14 -4.55 -0.46 -14.31
C VAL A 14 -5.94 -0.08 -13.84
N VAL A 15 -6.58 0.83 -14.58
CA VAL A 15 -7.97 1.22 -14.40
C VAL A 15 -8.75 0.83 -15.65
N LEU A 16 -9.78 0.02 -15.46
CA LEU A 16 -10.71 -0.41 -16.48
C LEU A 16 -12.03 0.34 -16.28
N VAL A 17 -12.50 1.01 -17.34
CA VAL A 17 -13.76 1.75 -17.35
C VAL A 17 -14.69 1.21 -18.45
N PRO A 18 -15.94 0.86 -18.13
CA PRO A 18 -16.95 0.49 -19.14
C PRO A 18 -17.20 1.58 -20.18
N ASP A 19 -17.54 1.20 -21.42
CA ASP A 19 -17.79 2.15 -22.51
C ASP A 19 -18.95 3.10 -22.25
N GLU A 20 -19.97 2.62 -21.53
CA GLU A 20 -21.14 3.40 -21.08
C GLU A 20 -20.79 4.54 -20.10
N ASN A 21 -19.59 4.51 -19.51
CA ASN A 21 -19.16 5.42 -18.45
C ASN A 21 -17.88 6.21 -18.80
N GLN A 22 -17.63 6.48 -20.08
CA GLN A 22 -16.44 7.21 -20.54
C GLN A 22 -16.53 8.74 -20.46
N ARG A 23 -17.59 9.29 -19.84
CA ARG A 23 -17.75 10.73 -19.61
C ARG A 23 -18.09 11.03 -18.16
N VAL A 24 -17.45 12.07 -17.62
CA VAL A 24 -17.76 12.64 -16.31
C VAL A 24 -18.11 14.11 -16.52
N GLY A 25 -19.41 14.40 -16.62
CA GLY A 25 -19.90 15.68 -17.10
C GLY A 25 -19.33 16.02 -18.49
N ASN A 26 -18.62 17.15 -18.59
CA ASN A 26 -17.97 17.59 -19.83
C ASN A 26 -16.51 17.14 -19.97
N ARG A 27 -15.96 16.39 -19.00
CA ARG A 27 -14.57 15.95 -18.99
C ARG A 27 -14.43 14.56 -19.60
N SER A 28 -13.31 14.33 -20.27
CA SER A 28 -12.88 12.99 -20.67
C SER A 28 -12.52 12.18 -19.43
N VAL A 29 -13.04 10.95 -19.34
CA VAL A 29 -12.65 10.04 -18.26
C VAL A 29 -11.18 9.67 -18.32
N ALA A 30 -10.59 9.62 -19.53
CA ALA A 30 -9.17 9.35 -19.66
C ALA A 30 -8.32 10.40 -18.95
N ASP A 31 -8.64 11.69 -19.11
CA ASP A 31 -7.90 12.78 -18.48
C ASP A 31 -8.07 12.76 -16.95
N VAL A 32 -9.27 12.43 -16.47
CA VAL A 32 -9.55 12.31 -15.02
C VAL A 32 -8.72 11.16 -14.42
N VAL A 33 -8.77 9.99 -15.05
CA VAL A 33 -8.07 8.79 -14.56
C VAL A 33 -6.55 8.96 -14.63
N LEU A 34 -6.02 9.48 -15.73
CA LEU A 34 -4.57 9.68 -15.88
C LEU A 34 -4.01 10.64 -14.82
N ARG A 35 -4.70 11.74 -14.53
CA ARG A 35 -4.30 12.67 -13.47
C ARG A 35 -4.17 11.99 -12.11
N HIS A 36 -5.13 11.14 -11.74
CA HIS A 36 -5.09 10.44 -10.45
C HIS A 36 -4.09 9.29 -10.43
N LEU A 37 -3.83 8.67 -11.57
CA LEU A 37 -2.77 7.66 -11.70
C LEU A 37 -1.38 8.27 -11.49
N GLU A 38 -1.12 9.47 -12.01
CA GLU A 38 0.13 10.21 -11.78
C GLU A 38 0.33 10.56 -10.28
N ALA A 39 -0.75 10.85 -9.55
CA ALA A 39 -0.68 11.13 -8.11
C ALA A 39 -0.23 9.93 -7.26
N ILE A 40 -0.22 8.70 -7.80
CA ILE A 40 0.31 7.52 -7.10
C ILE A 40 1.81 7.65 -6.83
N GLU A 41 2.54 8.38 -7.68
CA GLU A 41 3.98 8.62 -7.48
C GLU A 41 4.26 9.37 -6.17
N GLU A 42 3.36 10.27 -5.75
CA GLU A 42 3.47 11.00 -4.48
C GLU A 42 3.26 10.08 -3.28
N ILE A 43 2.33 9.13 -3.40
CA ILE A 43 2.09 8.09 -2.40
C ILE A 43 3.32 7.17 -2.30
N GLU A 44 3.87 6.74 -3.43
CA GLU A 44 5.09 5.95 -3.48
C GLU A 44 6.26 6.68 -2.81
N SER A 45 6.44 7.96 -3.15
CA SER A 45 7.46 8.84 -2.55
C SER A 45 7.36 8.89 -1.03
N SER A 46 6.15 8.91 -0.47
CA SER A 46 5.95 9.02 0.98
C SER A 46 6.15 7.70 1.71
N LEU A 47 5.83 6.57 1.07
CA LEU A 47 5.82 5.24 1.68
C LEU A 47 7.07 4.39 1.43
N THR A 48 7.91 4.78 0.46
CA THR A 48 9.06 3.98 0.05
C THR A 48 10.15 3.92 1.12
N VAL A 49 10.67 2.72 1.40
CA VAL A 49 11.85 2.55 2.26
C VAL A 49 13.17 2.78 1.52
N TYR A 50 13.11 2.96 0.20
CA TYR A 50 14.30 3.03 -0.68
C TYR A 50 14.79 4.46 -0.91
N ARG A 51 13.96 5.47 -0.69
CA ARG A 51 14.34 6.88 -0.79
C ARG A 51 14.57 7.43 0.62
N GLY A 52 15.76 7.95 0.87
CA GLY A 52 16.18 8.40 2.20
C GLY A 52 15.41 9.59 2.75
N ASP A 53 14.63 10.29 1.93
CA ASP A 53 13.81 11.45 2.28
C ASP A 53 12.33 11.10 2.58
N SER A 54 11.93 9.84 2.45
CA SER A 54 10.54 9.44 2.75
C SER A 54 10.24 9.50 4.25
N GLU A 55 8.96 9.62 4.59
CA GLU A 55 8.54 9.62 6.00
C GLU A 55 8.84 8.29 6.68
N ILE A 56 8.68 7.17 5.96
CA ILE A 56 8.98 5.83 6.48
C ILE A 56 10.49 5.64 6.68
N ALA A 57 11.33 6.13 5.76
CA ALA A 57 12.78 6.09 5.93
C ALA A 57 13.22 6.90 7.15
N ARG A 58 12.63 8.08 7.36
CA ARG A 58 12.88 8.90 8.55
C ARG A 58 12.42 8.23 9.85
N VAL A 59 11.27 7.55 9.85
CA VAL A 59 10.83 6.74 10.99
C VAL A 59 11.84 5.63 11.27
N ASN A 60 12.25 4.88 10.24
CA ASN A 60 13.23 3.80 10.38
C ASN A 60 14.57 4.28 10.94
N ALA A 61 14.99 5.50 10.57
CA ALA A 61 16.24 6.08 11.04
C ALA A 61 16.16 6.64 12.47
N LEU A 62 15.05 7.26 12.87
CA LEU A 62 15.00 8.11 14.07
C LEU A 62 14.07 7.60 15.18
N ALA A 63 13.11 6.73 14.87
CA ALA A 63 12.04 6.38 15.82
C ALA A 63 12.51 5.58 17.03
N SER A 64 13.69 4.93 16.96
CA SER A 64 14.35 4.31 18.11
C SER A 64 14.94 5.33 19.09
N GLU A 65 15.30 6.53 18.63
CA GLU A 65 15.91 7.58 19.44
C GLU A 65 14.89 8.60 19.97
N LYS A 66 13.96 9.03 19.12
CA LYS A 66 12.92 10.01 19.47
C LYS A 66 11.61 9.79 18.72
N PRO A 67 10.48 10.32 19.21
CA PRO A 67 9.24 10.33 18.44
C PRO A 67 9.41 11.09 17.12
N VAL A 68 8.88 10.54 16.04
CA VAL A 68 8.93 11.15 14.70
C VAL A 68 7.54 11.59 14.29
N HIS A 69 7.35 12.90 14.08
CA HIS A 69 6.08 13.45 13.60
C HIS A 69 5.81 13.06 12.15
N LEU A 70 4.56 12.69 11.84
CA LEU A 70 4.15 12.19 10.54
C LEU A 70 3.02 13.04 9.95
N LYS A 71 2.97 13.14 8.61
CA LYS A 71 1.82 13.69 7.92
C LYS A 71 0.56 12.85 8.22
N PRO A 72 -0.64 13.46 8.21
CA PRO A 72 -1.89 12.77 8.51
C PRO A 72 -2.07 11.45 7.76
N ALA A 73 -1.89 11.46 6.43
CA ALA A 73 -2.09 10.27 5.59
C ALA A 73 -1.17 9.10 5.98
N THR A 74 0.11 9.38 6.22
CA THR A 74 1.08 8.36 6.64
C THR A 74 0.74 7.82 8.03
N PHE A 75 0.38 8.69 8.97
CA PHE A 75 -0.01 8.30 10.32
C PHE A 75 -1.28 7.44 10.33
N GLU A 76 -2.29 7.81 9.55
CA GLU A 76 -3.51 7.02 9.36
C GLU A 76 -3.22 5.64 8.77
N LEU A 77 -2.29 5.55 7.81
CA LEU A 77 -1.90 4.25 7.26
C LEU A 77 -1.19 3.37 8.30
N LEU A 78 -0.31 3.95 9.14
CA LEU A 78 0.31 3.20 10.23
C LEU A 78 -0.72 2.70 11.25
N GLN A 79 -1.73 3.51 11.58
CA GLN A 79 -2.83 3.08 12.45
C GLN A 79 -3.61 1.92 11.83
N LYS A 80 -3.96 2.00 10.54
CA LYS A 80 -4.64 0.92 9.80
C LYS A 80 -3.80 -0.36 9.79
N ALA A 81 -2.50 -0.25 9.55
CA ALA A 81 -1.57 -1.37 9.57
C ALA A 81 -1.48 -2.01 10.96
N ASN A 82 -1.41 -1.21 12.02
CA ASN A 82 -1.35 -1.70 13.40
C ASN A 82 -2.65 -2.41 13.80
N ALA A 83 -3.81 -1.85 13.43
CA ALA A 83 -5.10 -2.50 13.64
C ALA A 83 -5.23 -3.81 12.85
N LEU A 84 -4.67 -3.89 11.64
CA LEU A 84 -4.63 -5.14 10.88
C LEU A 84 -3.71 -6.17 11.52
N ALA A 85 -2.58 -5.75 12.07
CA ALA A 85 -1.67 -6.62 12.82
C ALA A 85 -2.37 -7.20 14.06
N GLU A 86 -3.11 -6.38 14.80
CA GLU A 86 -3.91 -6.83 15.94
C GLU A 86 -4.98 -7.86 15.52
N ARG A 87 -5.80 -7.54 14.50
CA ARG A 87 -6.87 -8.42 14.01
C ARG A 87 -6.36 -9.76 13.49
N THR A 88 -5.14 -9.79 12.95
CA THR A 88 -4.50 -10.99 12.43
C THR A 88 -3.59 -11.65 13.47
N GLN A 89 -3.59 -11.18 14.72
CA GLN A 89 -2.75 -11.67 15.80
C GLN A 89 -1.24 -11.69 15.45
N GLY A 90 -0.80 -10.71 14.65
CA GLY A 90 0.59 -10.56 14.19
C GLY A 90 0.94 -11.37 12.95
N ALA A 91 -0.01 -12.06 12.30
CA ALA A 91 0.27 -12.71 11.01
C ALA A 91 0.57 -11.69 9.90
N PHE A 92 -0.05 -10.51 9.97
CA PHE A 92 0.39 -9.31 9.26
C PHE A 92 1.16 -8.41 10.24
N ASP A 93 2.37 -7.98 9.87
CA ASP A 93 3.16 -7.06 10.70
C ASP A 93 4.08 -6.18 9.83
N ILE A 94 3.81 -4.87 9.80
CA ILE A 94 4.65 -3.91 9.07
C ILE A 94 6.01 -3.70 9.72
N THR A 95 6.21 -4.10 10.97
CA THR A 95 7.52 -4.03 11.66
C THR A 95 8.43 -5.19 11.29
N ALA A 96 8.02 -6.08 10.38
CA ALA A 96 8.85 -7.16 9.86
C ALA A 96 10.01 -6.69 8.97
N GLY A 97 10.30 -5.38 8.90
CA GLY A 97 11.41 -4.80 8.15
C GLY A 97 12.76 -5.48 8.39
N PRO A 98 13.18 -5.73 9.65
CA PRO A 98 14.43 -6.44 9.93
C PRO A 98 14.50 -7.83 9.32
N LEU A 99 13.38 -8.57 9.32
CA LEU A 99 13.31 -9.87 8.67
C LEU A 99 13.45 -9.72 7.16
N VAL A 100 12.70 -8.81 6.53
CA VAL A 100 12.77 -8.58 5.08
C VAL A 100 14.19 -8.21 4.63
N GLU A 101 14.91 -7.42 5.42
CA GLU A 101 16.30 -7.06 5.18
C GLU A 101 17.24 -8.26 5.36
N THR A 102 17.08 -9.06 6.43
CA THR A 102 17.85 -10.28 6.65
C THR A 102 17.73 -11.27 5.49
N TRP A 103 16.55 -11.36 4.85
CA TRP A 103 16.34 -12.16 3.64
C TRP A 103 16.89 -11.53 2.34
N GLY A 104 17.46 -10.33 2.39
CA GLY A 104 18.07 -9.65 1.25
C GLY A 104 17.07 -9.09 0.24
N PHE A 105 15.79 -9.00 0.59
CA PHE A 105 14.77 -8.51 -0.34
C PHE A 105 14.83 -7.00 -0.56
N THR A 106 15.31 -6.23 0.43
CA THR A 106 15.53 -4.79 0.30
C THR A 106 16.58 -4.46 -0.77
N LYS A 107 17.59 -5.32 -0.97
CA LYS A 107 18.63 -5.13 -2.00
C LYS A 107 18.34 -5.87 -3.31
N ARG A 108 17.21 -6.58 -3.40
CA ARG A 108 16.85 -7.47 -4.52
C ARG A 108 17.89 -8.55 -4.84
N GLU A 109 18.79 -8.84 -3.91
CA GLU A 109 19.79 -9.90 -4.04
C GLU A 109 19.18 -11.25 -3.71
N GLY A 110 18.34 -11.29 -2.66
CA GLY A 110 17.74 -12.52 -2.14
C GLY A 110 18.80 -13.46 -1.56
N ARG A 111 18.65 -13.83 -0.28
CA ARG A 111 19.55 -14.83 0.33
C ARG A 111 18.81 -15.70 1.32
N LYS A 112 19.39 -16.87 1.61
CA LYS A 112 18.95 -17.72 2.71
C LYS A 112 19.76 -17.37 3.98
N PRO A 113 19.17 -16.69 4.97
CA PRO A 113 19.86 -16.37 6.21
C PRO A 113 20.10 -17.61 7.09
N LYS A 114 21.11 -17.54 7.94
CA LYS A 114 21.37 -18.54 8.98
C LYS A 114 20.30 -18.42 10.09
N PRO A 115 20.03 -19.50 10.84
CA PRO A 115 19.06 -19.47 11.95
C PRO A 115 19.30 -18.33 12.95
N ASP A 116 20.56 -18.09 13.34
CA ASP A 116 20.91 -17.05 14.31
C ASP A 116 20.64 -15.63 13.79
N GLU A 117 20.78 -15.40 12.48
CA GLU A 117 20.46 -14.12 11.84
C GLU A 117 18.95 -13.87 11.83
N ILE A 118 18.16 -14.94 11.64
CA ILE A 118 16.69 -14.87 11.71
C ILE A 118 16.27 -14.53 13.13
N GLU A 119 16.78 -15.24 14.14
CA GLU A 119 16.37 -15.01 15.54
C GLU A 119 16.74 -13.59 16.01
N SER A 120 17.96 -13.13 15.70
CA SER A 120 18.40 -11.76 15.97
C SER A 120 17.53 -10.70 15.26
N ALA A 121 16.95 -11.02 14.11
CA ALA A 121 15.99 -10.14 13.43
C ALA A 121 14.62 -10.17 14.11
N ARG A 122 14.14 -11.34 14.56
CA ARG A 122 12.84 -11.48 15.26
C ARG A 122 12.79 -10.71 16.56
N GLU A 123 13.91 -10.59 17.26
CA GLU A 123 14.02 -9.74 18.46
C GLU A 123 13.69 -8.27 18.19
N ARG A 124 13.81 -7.82 16.94
CA ARG A 124 13.54 -6.44 16.48
C ARG A 124 12.21 -6.33 15.72
N VAL A 125 11.37 -7.35 15.76
CA VAL A 125 10.04 -7.35 15.14
C VAL A 125 8.97 -7.38 16.23
N GLY A 126 7.88 -6.66 16.01
CA GLY A 126 6.68 -6.75 16.81
C GLY A 126 5.84 -5.48 16.74
N TRP A 127 4.66 -5.56 16.13
CA TRP A 127 3.72 -4.45 16.02
C TRP A 127 3.37 -3.78 17.36
N LYS A 128 3.30 -4.55 18.46
CA LYS A 128 3.06 -4.01 19.82
C LYS A 128 4.17 -3.07 20.33
N ARG A 129 5.34 -3.08 19.68
CA ARG A 129 6.50 -2.25 20.01
C ARG A 129 6.59 -1.00 19.13
N LEU A 130 5.69 -0.86 18.16
CA LEU A 130 5.45 0.40 17.45
C LEU A 130 4.44 1.22 18.25
N ILE A 131 4.91 2.33 18.81
CA ILE A 131 4.10 3.25 19.61
C ILE A 131 3.63 4.37 18.70
N LEU A 132 2.32 4.52 18.57
CA LEU A 132 1.67 5.58 17.82
C LEU A 132 0.94 6.52 18.80
N ASP A 133 1.30 7.79 18.79
CA ASP A 133 0.63 8.83 19.55
C ASP A 133 -0.28 9.62 18.60
N VAL A 134 -1.58 9.52 18.83
CA VAL A 134 -2.63 10.13 17.99
C VAL A 134 -2.67 11.64 18.15
N GLU A 135 -2.44 12.16 19.35
CA GLU A 135 -2.52 13.60 19.63
C GLU A 135 -1.40 14.35 18.93
N SER A 136 -0.17 13.82 19.04
CA SER A 136 1.01 14.42 18.43
C SER A 136 1.29 13.94 16.99
N ARG A 137 0.56 12.91 16.52
CA ARG A 137 0.81 12.19 15.26
C ARG A 137 2.27 11.76 15.12
N THR A 138 2.78 11.14 16.18
CA THR A 138 4.17 10.67 16.22
C THR A 138 4.26 9.15 16.26
N ALA A 139 5.34 8.61 15.68
CA ALA A 139 5.70 7.20 15.77
C ALA A 139 7.02 7.04 16.54
N ARG A 140 7.11 6.02 17.39
CA ARG A 140 8.31 5.65 18.16
C ARG A 140 8.46 4.14 18.21
N PHE A 141 9.70 3.65 18.16
CA PHE A 141 10.02 2.26 18.41
C PHE A 141 10.40 2.06 19.87
N ALA A 142 9.88 1.00 20.48
CA ALA A 142 10.24 0.61 21.84
C ALA A 142 11.59 -0.12 21.93
N VAL A 143 12.10 -0.62 20.79
CA VAL A 143 13.36 -1.38 20.71
C VAL A 143 14.22 -0.82 19.58
N GLU A 144 15.52 -0.75 19.82
CA GLU A 144 16.49 -0.33 18.81
C GLU A 144 16.59 -1.33 17.65
N GLY A 145 16.81 -0.83 16.44
CA GLY A 145 16.96 -1.66 15.25
C GLY A 145 15.67 -2.22 14.68
N MET A 146 14.50 -1.80 15.20
CA MET A 146 13.21 -1.97 14.54
C MET A 146 13.17 -1.19 13.22
N SER A 147 12.42 -1.69 12.25
CA SER A 147 12.14 -0.96 11.01
C SER A 147 10.79 -1.35 10.41
N LEU A 148 10.16 -0.40 9.73
CA LEU A 148 8.90 -0.57 9.02
C LEU A 148 9.15 -0.97 7.56
N ASN A 149 8.28 -1.84 7.06
CA ASN A 149 8.17 -2.21 5.66
C ASN A 149 6.70 -2.12 5.22
N MET A 150 6.42 -1.21 4.30
CA MET A 150 5.07 -0.95 3.80
C MET A 150 4.68 -1.81 2.59
N GLY A 151 5.54 -2.72 2.13
CA GLY A 151 5.33 -3.49 0.90
C GLY A 151 4.07 -4.36 0.91
N ALA A 152 3.62 -4.79 2.08
CA ALA A 152 2.42 -5.62 2.25
C ALA A 152 1.10 -4.84 2.25
N ILE A 153 1.13 -3.50 2.37
CA ILE A 153 -0.09 -2.67 2.47
C ILE A 153 -0.10 -1.48 1.50
N GLY A 154 1.07 -1.00 1.06
CA GLY A 154 1.21 0.24 0.29
C GLY A 154 0.43 0.24 -1.01
N LYS A 155 0.45 -0.86 -1.78
CA LYS A 155 -0.32 -0.97 -3.03
C LYS A 155 -1.82 -0.94 -2.80
N GLY A 156 -2.30 -1.65 -1.77
CA GLY A 156 -3.73 -1.62 -1.41
C GLY A 156 -4.17 -0.22 -1.01
N HIS A 157 -3.35 0.48 -0.23
CA HIS A 157 -3.61 1.87 0.14
C HIS A 157 -3.66 2.81 -1.08
N ALA A 158 -2.72 2.68 -2.03
CA ALA A 158 -2.74 3.46 -3.26
C ALA A 158 -4.01 3.21 -4.09
N ILE A 159 -4.48 1.95 -4.16
CA ILE A 159 -5.75 1.60 -4.81
C ILE A 159 -6.94 2.26 -4.09
N ASP A 160 -6.96 2.24 -2.76
CA ASP A 160 -8.04 2.87 -1.98
C ASP A 160 -8.09 4.39 -2.21
N VAL A 161 -6.94 5.06 -2.22
CA VAL A 161 -6.82 6.50 -2.49
C VAL A 161 -7.28 6.82 -3.91
N LEU A 162 -6.81 6.06 -4.90
CA LEU A 162 -7.24 6.21 -6.30
C LEU A 162 -8.76 6.02 -6.43
N ALA A 163 -9.31 4.96 -5.83
CA ALA A 163 -10.74 4.68 -5.87
C ALA A 163 -11.57 5.80 -5.22
N ALA A 164 -11.11 6.35 -4.09
CA ALA A 164 -11.78 7.47 -3.44
C ALA A 164 -11.75 8.73 -4.31
N ALA A 165 -10.62 9.03 -4.96
CA ALA A 165 -10.46 10.19 -5.82
C ALA A 165 -11.33 10.11 -7.09
N LEU A 166 -11.39 8.95 -7.75
CA LEU A 166 -12.25 8.72 -8.91
C LEU A 166 -13.74 8.86 -8.53
N ARG A 167 -14.14 8.36 -7.36
CA ARG A 167 -15.51 8.54 -6.84
C ARG A 167 -15.83 10.01 -6.55
N ALA A 168 -14.89 10.76 -5.99
CA ALA A 168 -15.07 12.19 -5.74
C ALA A 168 -15.25 12.99 -7.04
N ASP A 169 -14.66 12.53 -8.14
CA ASP A 169 -14.90 13.08 -9.48
C ASP A 169 -16.23 12.65 -10.10
N GLY A 170 -17.01 11.78 -9.43
CA GLY A 170 -18.32 11.31 -9.89
C GLY A 170 -18.28 10.01 -10.71
N MET A 171 -17.16 9.29 -10.73
CA MET A 171 -17.10 7.98 -11.35
C MET A 171 -17.66 6.90 -10.41
N CYS A 172 -18.63 6.14 -10.88
CA CYS A 172 -19.28 5.09 -10.09
C CYS A 172 -18.85 3.67 -10.50
N ASP A 173 -18.57 3.43 -11.78
CA ASP A 173 -18.18 2.09 -12.25
C ASP A 173 -16.80 2.10 -12.88
N PHE A 174 -15.85 1.52 -12.16
CA PHE A 174 -14.51 1.24 -12.64
C PHE A 174 -13.98 0.01 -11.91
N LEU A 175 -12.91 -0.55 -12.45
CA LEU A 175 -12.14 -1.62 -11.82
C LEU A 175 -10.68 -1.17 -11.78
N ILE A 176 -10.11 -1.15 -10.59
CA ILE A 176 -8.68 -0.89 -10.39
C ILE A 176 -8.01 -2.24 -10.09
N HIS A 177 -6.80 -2.45 -10.61
CA HIS A 177 -5.90 -3.48 -10.09
C HIS A 177 -4.45 -3.02 -10.16
N ALA A 178 -3.61 -3.53 -9.26
CA ALA A 178 -2.17 -3.27 -9.25
C ALA A 178 -1.37 -4.57 -9.18
N GLY A 179 -0.83 -5.03 -10.31
CA GLY A 179 0.04 -6.20 -10.35
C GLY A 179 0.14 -6.92 -11.69
N HIS A 180 1.39 -7.13 -12.14
CA HIS A 180 1.78 -8.07 -13.21
C HIS A 180 3.21 -8.64 -13.01
N SER A 181 3.61 -8.94 -11.77
CA SER A 181 4.88 -9.62 -11.46
C SER A 181 4.65 -10.68 -10.37
N GLU A 182 4.88 -11.96 -10.70
CA GLU A 182 4.89 -13.26 -9.94
C GLU A 182 4.07 -13.45 -8.63
N ARG A 183 3.74 -12.41 -7.88
CA ARG A 183 2.85 -12.39 -6.71
C ARG A 183 1.78 -11.32 -6.93
N SER A 184 0.68 -11.75 -7.55
CA SER A 184 -0.49 -10.92 -7.87
C SER A 184 -1.18 -10.42 -6.60
N SER A 185 -1.30 -9.10 -6.44
CA SER A 185 -2.23 -8.47 -5.50
C SER A 185 -3.37 -7.87 -6.31
N LEU A 186 -4.49 -8.59 -6.43
CA LEU A 186 -5.70 -8.07 -7.06
C LEU A 186 -6.55 -7.42 -5.97
N VAL A 187 -6.66 -6.09 -5.94
CA VAL A 187 -7.66 -5.41 -5.11
C VAL A 187 -8.67 -4.79 -6.05
N VAL A 188 -9.83 -5.44 -6.12
CA VAL A 188 -10.98 -5.05 -6.93
C VAL A 188 -11.83 -4.09 -6.11
N THR A 189 -12.07 -2.89 -6.62
CA THR A 189 -13.07 -1.99 -6.07
C THR A 189 -14.12 -1.71 -7.13
N THR A 190 -15.38 -2.07 -6.87
CA THR A 190 -16.55 -1.78 -7.72
C THR A 190 -17.65 -1.14 -6.85
N CYS A 191 -18.51 -0.28 -7.43
CA CYS A 191 -19.68 0.27 -6.73
C CYS A 191 -20.94 -0.61 -6.88
N CYS A 192 -20.95 -1.53 -7.86
CA CYS A 192 -21.96 -2.56 -8.03
C CYS A 192 -21.43 -3.92 -7.53
N SER A 193 -22.33 -4.84 -7.15
CA SER A 193 -21.91 -6.17 -6.70
C SER A 193 -21.00 -6.83 -7.77
N TRP A 194 -19.83 -7.30 -7.32
CA TRP A 194 -18.83 -7.92 -8.19
C TRP A 194 -19.41 -9.06 -9.05
N SER A 195 -20.37 -9.79 -8.49
CA SER A 195 -21.13 -10.85 -9.17
C SER A 195 -22.02 -10.33 -10.31
N GLU A 196 -22.72 -9.21 -10.12
CA GLU A 196 -23.52 -8.61 -11.21
C GLU A 196 -22.65 -8.05 -12.33
N TRP A 197 -21.51 -7.45 -11.99
CA TRP A 197 -20.60 -6.91 -13.00
C TRP A 197 -19.98 -8.01 -13.88
N LEU A 198 -19.50 -9.10 -13.27
CA LEU A 198 -18.99 -10.28 -14.01
C LEU A 198 -20.09 -10.96 -14.81
N SER A 199 -21.29 -11.13 -14.23
CA SER A 199 -22.43 -11.77 -14.88
C SER A 199 -22.93 -10.98 -16.09
N ARG A 200 -23.02 -9.64 -16.00
CA ARG A 200 -23.41 -8.76 -17.11
C ARG A 200 -22.44 -8.78 -18.30
N ARG A 201 -21.18 -9.19 -18.09
CA ARG A 201 -20.13 -9.18 -19.12
C ARG A 201 -19.55 -10.56 -19.45
N GLY A 202 -20.22 -11.63 -19.01
CA GLY A 202 -19.91 -13.01 -19.42
C GLY A 202 -18.65 -13.62 -18.79
N PHE A 203 -18.11 -13.02 -17.72
CA PHE A 203 -17.04 -13.67 -16.95
C PHE A 203 -17.64 -14.70 -15.99
N PRO A 204 -17.08 -15.92 -15.89
CA PRO A 204 -17.62 -16.93 -15.00
C PRO A 204 -17.46 -16.48 -13.55
N SER A 205 -18.59 -16.35 -12.83
CA SER A 205 -18.58 -16.19 -11.38
C SER A 205 -17.97 -17.46 -10.80
N ARG A 206 -16.79 -17.36 -10.18
CA ARG A 206 -16.28 -18.47 -9.37
C ARG A 206 -17.12 -18.53 -8.09
N ALA A 207 -17.87 -19.63 -7.97
CA ALA A 207 -18.56 -20.05 -6.74
C ALA A 207 -17.54 -20.42 -5.65
#